data_AF-A0A972LAC0-F1
#
_entry.id   AF-A0A972LAC0-F1
#
_cell.length_a   1.000
_cell.length_b   1.000
_cell.length_c   1.000
_cell.angle_alpha   90.00
_cell.angle_beta   90.00
_cell.angle_gamma   90.00
#
_symmetry.space_group_name_H-M   'P 1'
#
loop_
_entity.id
_entity.type
_entity.pdbx_description
1 polymer ?
#
loop_
_entity_poly.entity_id
_entity_poly.type
_entity_poly.pdbx_seq_one_letter_code
_entity_poly.pdbx_strand_id
1 'polypeptide(L)'
;LADYGFAKDVTGSGDQGTRKKYIAFTGVEKLQDALNEIRIFRPDSNQLIINVSSSYENVLWVTYAAIDKLPSSVIEGQLYSVEGVVVLGASAPKNCRLLLCAGGDEYDVEWGIESSWMAKKYPKAPNCQLSRFKIQNFRATKGMEYRLCVAADDDASILFSIIVDKL
;
A
#
# COMPACT_ATOMS: atom_id res chain seq x y z
N LEU A 1 -24.72 -9.65 -8.96
CA LEU A 1 -25.55 -10.85 -9.24
C LEU A 1 -24.58 -11.95 -9.58
N ALA A 2 -24.42 -12.93 -8.68
CA ALA A 2 -23.47 -14.04 -8.87
C ALA A 2 -23.93 -14.91 -10.05
N ASP A 3 -22.97 -15.44 -10.80
CA ASP A 3 -23.19 -16.18 -12.04
C ASP A 3 -23.66 -17.63 -11.73
N TYR A 4 -24.85 -17.74 -11.15
CA TYR A 4 -25.54 -19.00 -10.87
C TYR A 4 -25.74 -19.87 -12.13
N GLY A 5 -25.59 -19.29 -13.33
CA GLY A 5 -25.73 -19.98 -14.60
C GLY A 5 -24.62 -21.01 -14.84
N PHE A 6 -23.37 -20.67 -14.53
CA PHE A 6 -22.21 -21.52 -14.88
C PHE A 6 -22.22 -22.88 -14.15
N ALA A 7 -22.45 -22.89 -12.84
CA ALA A 7 -22.50 -24.13 -12.07
C ALA A 7 -23.69 -25.03 -12.50
N LYS A 8 -24.80 -24.41 -12.87
CA LYS A 8 -26.00 -25.10 -13.35
C LYS A 8 -25.80 -25.66 -14.77
N ASP A 9 -25.07 -24.95 -15.62
CA ASP A 9 -24.76 -25.37 -16.98
C ASP A 9 -23.73 -26.51 -17.00
N VAL A 10 -22.71 -26.47 -16.15
CA VAL A 10 -21.71 -27.55 -16.04
C VAL A 10 -22.32 -28.83 -15.47
N THR A 11 -23.19 -28.74 -14.46
CA THR A 11 -23.89 -29.90 -13.89
C THR A 11 -25.04 -30.41 -14.76
N GLY A 12 -25.63 -29.53 -15.58
CA GLY A 12 -26.67 -29.85 -16.54
C GLY A 12 -26.16 -30.42 -17.87
N SER A 13 -24.93 -30.12 -18.28
CA SER A 13 -24.38 -30.54 -19.57
C SER A 13 -23.73 -31.92 -19.48
N GLY A 14 -24.54 -32.97 -19.68
CA GLY A 14 -24.07 -34.35 -19.73
C GLY A 14 -25.21 -35.30 -20.05
N ASP A 15 -24.88 -36.37 -20.79
CA ASP A 15 -25.84 -37.43 -21.13
C ASP A 15 -26.44 -38.07 -19.86
N GLN A 16 -27.66 -38.61 -19.95
CA GLN A 16 -28.48 -39.00 -18.79
C GLN A 16 -27.77 -39.98 -17.83
N GLY A 17 -26.87 -40.81 -18.38
CA GLY A 17 -26.02 -41.74 -17.62
C GLY A 17 -24.91 -41.08 -16.81
N THR A 18 -24.39 -39.94 -17.25
CA THR A 18 -23.33 -39.18 -16.56
C THR A 18 -23.91 -38.38 -15.39
N ARG A 19 -25.13 -37.83 -15.54
CA ARG A 19 -25.85 -37.11 -14.47
C ARG A 19 -26.12 -37.99 -13.24
N LYS A 20 -26.53 -39.24 -13.45
CA LYS A 20 -26.74 -40.21 -12.36
C LYS A 20 -25.45 -40.54 -11.60
N LYS A 21 -24.30 -40.55 -12.27
CA LYS A 21 -22.99 -40.82 -11.65
C LYS A 21 -22.50 -39.67 -10.79
N TYR A 22 -22.79 -38.41 -11.17
CA TYR A 22 -22.44 -37.24 -10.35
C TYR A 22 -23.30 -37.13 -9.08
N ILE A 23 -24.60 -37.43 -9.16
CA ILE A 23 -25.51 -37.41 -7.99
C ILE A 23 -25.10 -38.47 -6.95
N ALA A 24 -24.55 -39.60 -7.38
CA ALA A 24 -24.09 -40.67 -6.50
C ALA A 24 -22.70 -40.43 -5.88
N PHE A 25 -22.01 -39.34 -6.24
CA PHE A 25 -20.66 -39.06 -5.76
C PHE A 25 -20.72 -38.31 -4.41
N THR A 26 -20.36 -39.01 -3.34
CA THR A 26 -20.28 -38.45 -1.98
C THR A 26 -19.20 -37.36 -1.93
N GLY A 27 -19.61 -36.10 -2.02
CA GLY A 27 -18.72 -34.95 -2.05
C GLY A 27 -19.15 -33.82 -2.98
N VAL A 28 -20.12 -34.04 -3.87
CA VAL A 28 -20.60 -32.99 -4.78
C VAL A 28 -21.29 -31.85 -4.03
N GLU A 29 -22.12 -32.14 -3.03
CA GLU A 29 -22.69 -31.09 -2.16
C GLU A 29 -21.60 -30.30 -1.44
N LYS A 30 -20.59 -30.98 -0.88
CA LYS A 30 -19.45 -30.31 -0.22
C LYS A 30 -18.60 -29.49 -1.19
N LEU A 31 -18.43 -29.94 -2.43
CA LEU A 31 -17.75 -29.19 -3.49
C LEU A 31 -18.58 -27.96 -3.88
N GLN A 32 -19.90 -28.08 -3.91
CA GLN A 32 -20.81 -27.00 -4.25
C GLN A 32 -20.85 -25.95 -3.13
N ASP A 33 -20.85 -26.37 -1.87
CA ASP A 33 -20.68 -25.49 -0.70
C ASP A 33 -19.32 -24.80 -0.73
N ALA A 34 -18.24 -25.54 -0.98
CA ALA A 34 -16.90 -24.97 -1.11
C ALA A 34 -16.79 -23.98 -2.28
N LEU A 35 -17.42 -24.26 -3.43
CA LEU A 35 -17.47 -23.35 -4.58
C LEU A 35 -18.30 -22.10 -4.29
N ASN A 36 -19.36 -22.21 -3.49
CA ASN A 36 -20.16 -21.07 -3.03
C ASN A 36 -19.40 -20.20 -2.01
N GLU A 37 -18.46 -20.78 -1.25
CA GLU A 37 -17.60 -20.08 -0.32
C GLU A 37 -16.39 -19.41 -0.99
N ILE A 38 -16.02 -19.84 -2.21
CA ILE A 38 -14.94 -19.20 -2.98
C ILE A 38 -15.40 -17.81 -3.45
N ARG A 39 -14.72 -16.77 -2.95
CA ARG A 39 -14.93 -15.40 -3.42
C ARG A 39 -14.67 -15.32 -4.92
N ILE A 40 -15.64 -14.76 -5.65
CA ILE A 40 -15.57 -14.52 -7.09
C ILE A 40 -14.30 -13.72 -7.40
N PHE A 41 -13.38 -14.32 -8.17
CA PHE A 41 -12.26 -13.60 -8.77
C PHE A 41 -12.81 -12.63 -9.82
N ARG A 42 -12.71 -11.32 -9.57
CA ARG A 42 -13.12 -10.27 -10.51
C ARG A 42 -11.88 -9.71 -11.20
N PRO A 43 -11.63 -10.06 -12.48
CA PRO A 43 -10.44 -9.63 -13.21
C PRO A 43 -10.43 -8.13 -13.59
N ASP A 44 -11.56 -7.42 -13.45
CA ASP A 44 -11.66 -5.96 -13.61
C ASP A 44 -11.52 -5.22 -12.28
N SER A 45 -10.62 -5.67 -11.39
CA SER A 45 -10.26 -4.82 -10.27
C SER A 45 -9.34 -3.72 -10.78
N ASN A 46 -9.71 -2.45 -10.60
CA ASN A 46 -8.78 -1.31 -10.65
C ASN A 46 -7.80 -1.37 -9.47
N GLN A 47 -7.38 -2.58 -9.09
CA GLN A 47 -6.53 -2.85 -7.96
C GLN A 47 -5.09 -2.68 -8.41
N LEU A 48 -4.37 -1.88 -7.64
CA LEU A 48 -2.98 -1.56 -7.84
C LEU A 48 -2.18 -2.12 -6.67
N ILE A 49 -0.98 -2.59 -6.95
CA ILE A 49 0.01 -2.96 -5.94
C ILE A 49 0.86 -1.72 -5.66
N ILE A 50 1.21 -1.53 -4.39
CA ILE A 50 2.18 -0.52 -4.00
C ILE A 50 3.49 -1.20 -3.64
N ASN A 51 4.54 -0.85 -4.37
CA ASN A 51 5.91 -1.27 -4.11
C ASN A 51 6.69 -0.10 -3.50
N VAL A 52 7.39 -0.33 -2.39
CA VAL A 52 8.21 0.70 -1.74
C VAL A 52 9.66 0.27 -1.72
N SER A 53 10.53 1.17 -2.13
CA SER A 53 11.97 1.05 -1.95
C SER A 53 12.46 2.20 -1.07
N SER A 54 13.38 1.91 -0.14
CA SER A 54 13.99 2.88 0.75
C SER A 54 15.40 3.22 0.30
N SER A 55 15.74 4.51 0.27
CA SER A 55 17.08 5.02 -0.05
C SER A 55 17.68 5.88 1.06
N TYR A 56 16.99 6.03 2.20
CA TYR A 56 17.37 6.95 3.27
C TYR A 56 18.75 6.66 3.92
N GLU A 57 19.28 5.43 3.81
CA GLU A 57 20.57 5.06 4.42
C GLU A 57 21.75 5.90 3.89
N ASN A 58 21.60 6.48 2.69
CA ASN A 58 22.61 7.34 2.07
C ASN A 58 22.37 8.84 2.32
N VAL A 59 21.36 9.19 3.13
CA VAL A 59 20.96 10.59 3.36
C VAL A 59 21.59 11.07 4.67
N LEU A 60 22.57 11.98 4.56
CA LEU A 60 23.36 12.50 5.68
C LEU A 60 22.52 13.10 6.82
N TRP A 61 21.33 13.62 6.50
CA TRP A 61 20.45 14.28 7.46
C TRP A 61 19.47 13.34 8.15
N VAL A 62 19.39 12.06 7.75
CA VAL A 62 18.39 11.13 8.28
C VAL A 62 19.08 9.98 9.00
N THR A 63 18.71 9.80 10.27
CA THR A 63 19.19 8.67 11.07
C THR A 63 18.33 7.44 10.86
N TYR A 64 17.02 7.64 10.68
CA TYR A 64 16.07 6.56 10.50
C TYR A 64 14.84 7.06 9.76
N ALA A 65 14.33 6.27 8.83
CA ALA A 65 13.03 6.50 8.23
C ALA A 65 12.30 5.18 8.03
N ALA A 66 10.97 5.20 8.20
CA ALA A 66 10.13 4.06 7.86
C ALA A 66 8.71 4.51 7.52
N ILE A 67 8.07 3.81 6.59
CA ILE A 67 6.63 3.88 6.37
C ILE A 67 6.00 2.75 7.19
N ASP A 68 5.22 3.08 8.21
CA ASP A 68 4.62 2.10 9.12
C ASP A 68 3.19 1.72 8.73
N LYS A 69 2.49 2.61 8.03
CA LYS A 69 1.13 2.37 7.54
C LYS A 69 1.03 2.71 6.06
N LEU A 70 0.97 1.65 5.27
CA LEU A 70 0.73 1.70 3.84
C LEU A 70 -0.09 0.48 3.43
N PRO A 71 -1.22 0.65 2.72
CA PRO A 71 -1.95 -0.48 2.18
C PRO A 71 -1.10 -1.20 1.12
N SER A 72 -1.02 -2.53 1.21
CA SER A 72 -0.29 -3.37 0.24
C SER A 72 -0.95 -3.42 -1.14
N SER A 73 -2.25 -3.13 -1.19
CA SER A 73 -2.99 -2.94 -2.44
C SER A 73 -4.04 -1.85 -2.26
N VAL A 74 -4.32 -1.14 -3.35
CA VAL A 74 -5.23 0.01 -3.39
C VAL A 74 -6.12 -0.06 -4.62
N ILE A 75 -7.20 0.71 -4.62
CA ILE A 75 -8.11 0.87 -5.76
C ILE A 75 -7.81 2.22 -6.38
N GLU A 76 -7.57 2.25 -7.68
CA GLU A 76 -7.29 3.47 -8.43
C GLU A 76 -8.40 4.53 -8.21
N GLY A 77 -7.99 5.78 -7.96
CA GLY A 77 -8.88 6.92 -7.74
C GLY A 77 -9.42 7.06 -6.30
N GLN A 78 -9.26 6.07 -5.43
CA GLN A 78 -9.58 6.20 -4.02
C GLN A 78 -8.49 6.97 -3.25
N LEU A 79 -8.88 7.52 -2.10
CA LEU A 79 -8.01 8.27 -1.21
C LEU A 79 -7.57 7.41 -0.03
N TYR A 80 -6.27 7.43 0.25
CA TYR A 80 -5.65 6.67 1.32
C TYR A 80 -4.83 7.59 2.22
N SER A 81 -4.47 7.08 3.40
CA SER A 81 -3.52 7.72 4.29
C SER A 81 -2.23 6.91 4.28
N VAL A 82 -1.10 7.58 4.08
CA VAL A 82 0.23 7.00 4.28
C VAL A 82 0.83 7.62 5.52
N GLU A 83 1.32 6.81 6.44
CA GLU A 83 1.94 7.29 7.68
C GLU A 83 3.30 6.63 7.87
N GLY A 84 4.16 7.33 8.60
CA GLY A 84 5.47 6.82 8.93
C GLY A 84 6.21 7.74 9.89
N VAL A 85 7.51 7.49 9.97
CA VAL A 85 8.45 8.27 10.78
C VAL A 85 9.67 8.65 9.96
N VAL A 86 10.17 9.85 10.18
CA VAL A 86 11.49 10.30 9.72
C VAL A 86 12.19 10.96 10.89
N VAL A 87 13.35 10.44 11.26
CA VAL A 87 14.19 10.90 12.36
C VAL A 87 15.42 11.56 11.78
N LEU A 88 15.60 12.83 12.11
CA LEU A 88 16.74 13.62 11.68
C LEU A 88 18.00 13.24 12.44
N GLY A 89 19.13 13.28 11.74
CA GLY A 89 20.46 13.28 12.33
C GLY A 89 20.79 14.62 12.98
N ALA A 90 21.80 14.63 13.85
CA ALA A 90 22.24 15.84 14.56
C ALA A 90 22.80 16.92 13.62
N SER A 91 23.24 16.55 12.42
CA SER A 91 23.74 17.44 11.37
C SER A 91 22.63 18.03 10.49
N ALA A 92 21.37 17.65 10.69
CA ALA A 92 20.27 18.11 9.85
C ALA A 92 20.03 19.63 10.03
N PRO A 93 19.78 20.38 8.93
CA PRO A 93 19.34 21.77 9.00
C PRO A 93 18.05 21.93 9.82
N LYS A 94 17.86 23.13 10.41
CA LYS A 94 16.68 23.41 11.26
C LYS A 94 15.38 23.57 10.47
N ASN A 95 15.48 23.90 9.19
CA ASN A 95 14.38 24.17 8.28
C ASN A 95 14.03 22.96 7.41
N CYS A 96 14.43 21.75 7.79
CA CYS A 96 14.05 20.53 7.08
C CYS A 96 12.53 20.42 6.92
N ARG A 97 12.11 20.02 5.72
CA ARG A 97 10.71 19.72 5.37
C ARG A 97 10.62 18.33 4.74
N LEU A 98 9.45 17.72 4.84
CA LEU A 98 9.12 16.51 4.07
C LEU A 98 8.24 16.88 2.89
N LEU A 99 8.64 16.41 1.72
CA LEU A 99 7.96 16.67 0.46
C LEU A 99 7.58 15.35 -0.20
N LEU A 100 6.38 15.30 -0.78
CA LEU A 100 5.94 14.25 -1.66
C LEU A 100 6.04 14.76 -3.10
N CYS A 101 6.96 14.21 -3.89
CA CYS A 101 7.10 14.54 -5.30
C CYS A 101 6.31 13.52 -6.13
N ALA A 102 5.41 13.99 -7.00
CA ALA A 102 4.57 13.13 -7.82
C ALA A 102 4.31 13.79 -9.18
N GLY A 103 4.72 13.15 -10.28
CA GLY A 103 4.41 13.66 -11.64
C GLY A 103 5.02 15.03 -11.98
N GLY A 104 6.05 15.47 -11.24
CA GLY A 104 6.68 16.79 -11.40
C GLY A 104 6.19 17.85 -10.41
N ASP A 105 5.09 17.57 -9.70
CA ASP A 105 4.60 18.43 -8.62
C ASP A 105 5.21 18.02 -7.27
N GLU A 106 5.31 18.99 -6.37
CA GLU A 106 5.77 18.80 -4.99
C GLU A 106 4.68 19.22 -4.01
N TYR A 107 4.45 18.39 -3.00
CA TYR A 107 3.46 18.63 -1.95
C TYR A 107 4.10 18.55 -0.58
N ASP A 108 3.82 19.53 0.27
CA ASP A 108 4.21 19.45 1.68
C ASP A 108 3.52 18.28 2.37
N VAL A 109 4.31 17.51 3.10
CA VAL A 109 3.82 16.42 3.93
C VAL A 109 3.64 16.93 5.35
N GLU A 110 2.51 16.59 5.97
CA GLU A 110 2.27 16.88 7.38
C GLU A 110 3.31 16.13 8.21
N TRP A 111 4.24 16.88 8.79
CA TRP A 111 5.34 16.39 9.62
C TRP A 111 5.36 17.12 10.95
N GLY A 112 6.02 16.54 11.94
CA GLY A 112 6.01 17.07 13.30
C GLY A 112 4.94 16.43 14.20
N ILE A 113 4.41 15.26 13.84
CA ILE A 113 3.44 14.54 14.65
C ILE A 113 4.17 13.80 15.78
N GLU A 114 3.56 13.74 16.97
CA GLU A 114 4.17 13.13 18.14
C GLU A 114 4.47 11.63 17.98
N SER A 115 5.61 11.21 18.52
CA SER A 115 6.03 9.80 18.55
C SER A 115 6.82 9.47 19.82
N SER A 116 6.11 9.00 20.84
CA SER A 116 6.75 8.62 22.11
C SER A 116 7.74 7.47 21.94
N TRP A 117 7.55 6.59 20.95
CA TRP A 117 8.47 5.47 20.68
C TRP A 117 9.79 5.97 20.08
N MET A 118 9.72 6.90 19.12
CA MET A 118 10.92 7.52 18.53
C MET A 118 11.68 8.36 19.55
N ALA A 119 10.98 9.10 20.41
CA ALA A 119 11.60 9.88 21.47
C ALA A 119 12.47 9.02 22.41
N LYS A 120 12.02 7.79 22.71
CA LYS A 120 12.78 6.83 23.54
C LYS A 120 13.93 6.19 22.78
N LYS A 121 13.73 5.85 21.50
CA LYS A 121 14.71 5.11 20.69
C LYS A 121 15.85 5.99 20.16
N TYR A 122 15.55 7.24 19.82
CA TYR A 122 16.49 8.20 19.26
C TYR A 122 16.50 9.53 20.05
N PRO A 123 16.80 9.51 21.37
CA PRO A 123 16.61 10.68 22.24
C PRO A 123 17.50 11.89 21.89
N LYS A 124 18.59 11.66 21.14
CA LYS A 124 19.52 12.70 20.69
C LYS A 124 19.14 13.34 19.36
N ALA A 125 18.12 12.80 18.66
CA ALA A 125 17.68 13.35 17.38
C ALA A 125 16.92 14.67 17.59
N PRO A 126 17.11 15.71 16.75
CA PRO A 126 16.46 17.01 16.91
C PRO A 126 14.94 16.95 16.94
N ASN A 127 14.35 16.02 16.17
CA ASN A 127 12.90 15.85 16.04
C ASN A 127 12.40 14.57 16.71
N CYS A 128 13.12 14.02 17.70
CA CYS A 128 12.80 12.71 18.28
C CYS A 128 11.35 12.60 18.78
N GLN A 129 10.81 13.67 19.39
CA GLN A 129 9.42 13.75 19.85
C GLN A 129 8.42 13.95 18.72
N LEU A 130 8.79 14.65 17.65
CA LEU A 130 7.91 15.11 16.56
C LEU A 130 8.36 14.54 15.21
N SER A 131 8.56 13.22 15.16
CA SER A 131 9.16 12.53 14.00
C SER A 131 8.15 11.89 13.07
N ARG A 132 6.87 11.78 13.48
CA ARG A 132 5.84 11.17 12.64
C ARG A 132 5.39 12.11 11.53
N PHE A 133 5.10 11.51 10.38
CA PHE A 133 4.51 12.20 9.24
C PHE A 133 3.23 11.50 8.80
N LYS A 134 2.39 12.25 8.10
CA LYS A 134 1.15 11.77 7.49
C LYS A 134 0.94 12.42 6.14
N ILE A 135 0.67 11.60 5.14
CA ILE A 135 0.18 12.03 3.83
C ILE A 135 -1.31 11.77 3.83
N GLN A 136 -2.09 12.84 3.88
CA GLN A 136 -3.55 12.77 3.74
C GLN A 136 -3.92 12.73 2.25
N ASN A 137 -5.02 12.06 1.94
CA ASN A 137 -5.59 12.02 0.58
C ASN A 137 -4.60 11.52 -0.48
N PHE A 138 -3.72 10.57 -0.12
CA PHE A 138 -2.85 9.90 -1.07
C PHE A 138 -3.71 9.17 -2.11
N ARG A 139 -3.62 9.60 -3.37
CA ARG A 139 -4.33 9.00 -4.48
C ARG A 139 -3.33 8.23 -5.33
N ALA A 140 -3.39 6.91 -5.26
CA ALA A 140 -2.56 6.04 -6.08
C ALA A 140 -3.06 6.05 -7.53
N THR A 141 -2.14 6.28 -8.47
CA THR A 141 -2.40 6.29 -9.90
C THR A 141 -1.47 5.31 -10.59
N LYS A 142 -2.00 4.48 -11.49
CA LYS A 142 -1.23 3.44 -12.14
C LYS A 142 -0.05 4.03 -12.93
N GLY A 143 1.14 3.44 -12.76
CA GLY A 143 2.36 3.86 -13.45
C GLY A 143 2.96 5.16 -12.91
N MET A 144 2.40 5.71 -11.83
CA MET A 144 2.94 6.88 -11.17
C MET A 144 3.97 6.46 -10.11
N GLU A 145 5.10 7.15 -10.10
CA GLU A 145 6.08 7.09 -9.01
C GLU A 145 5.88 8.28 -8.09
N TYR A 146 5.82 8.01 -6.78
CA TYR A 146 5.83 9.02 -5.74
C TYR A 146 7.14 8.91 -4.97
N ARG A 147 7.81 10.05 -4.76
CA ARG A 147 9.06 10.11 -4.01
C ARG A 147 8.83 10.91 -2.74
N LEU A 148 9.09 10.29 -1.59
CA LEU A 148 9.12 11.02 -0.32
C LEU A 148 10.55 11.53 -0.12
N CYS A 149 10.70 12.84 -0.02
CA CYS A 149 11.98 13.52 0.09
C CYS A 149 12.06 14.29 1.42
N VAL A 150 13.26 14.38 1.97
CA VAL A 150 13.61 15.42 2.94
C VAL A 150 14.33 16.54 2.22
N ALA A 151 13.95 17.78 2.46
CA ALA A 151 14.53 18.94 1.81
C ALA A 151 14.91 20.03 2.81
N ALA A 152 16.01 20.72 2.54
CA ALA A 152 16.46 21.92 3.26
C ALA A 152 17.38 22.75 2.35
N ASP A 153 17.29 24.09 2.43
CA ASP A 153 18.20 25.04 1.77
C ASP A 153 18.52 24.68 0.30
N ASP A 154 17.49 24.37 -0.49
CA ASP A 154 17.53 24.00 -1.92
C ASP A 154 18.10 22.61 -2.26
N ASP A 155 18.50 21.81 -1.25
CA ASP A 155 18.89 20.41 -1.44
C ASP A 155 17.76 19.47 -0.97
N ALA A 156 17.48 18.45 -1.77
CA ALA A 156 16.42 17.48 -1.55
C ALA A 156 16.96 16.06 -1.75
N SER A 157 16.81 15.24 -0.71
CA SER A 157 17.24 13.85 -0.70
C SER A 157 16.04 12.92 -0.64
N ILE A 158 16.01 11.93 -1.55
CA ILE A 158 14.95 10.92 -1.61
C ILE A 158 15.13 9.92 -0.45
N LEU A 159 14.05 9.72 0.31
CA LEU A 159 13.98 8.74 1.39
C LEU A 159 13.32 7.43 0.93
N PHE A 160 12.24 7.55 0.16
CA PHE A 160 11.49 6.42 -0.38
C PHE A 160 11.02 6.71 -1.80
N SER A 161 11.06 5.68 -2.64
CA SER A 161 10.32 5.63 -3.90
C SER A 161 9.16 4.65 -3.76
N ILE A 162 7.94 5.13 -4.01
CA ILE A 162 6.69 4.39 -3.98
C ILE A 162 6.20 4.25 -5.42
N ILE A 163 6.24 3.04 -5.94
CA ILE A 163 5.85 2.70 -7.31
C ILE A 163 4.48 2.02 -7.26
N VAL A 164 3.56 2.50 -8.10
CA VAL A 164 2.19 1.98 -8.17
C VAL A 164 2.00 1.18 -9.46
N ASP A 165 1.92 -0.13 -9.33
CA ASP A 165 1.81 -1.08 -10.43
C ASP A 165 0.42 -1.71 -10.51
N LYS A 166 0.08 -2.28 -11.66
CA LYS A 166 -1.13 -3.11 -11.76
C LYS A 166 -0.89 -4.44 -11.04
N LEU A 167 -1.89 -4.91 -10.29
CA LEU A 167 -1.91 -6.26 -9.72
C LEU A 167 -1.87 -7.33 -10.81
#